data_AF-A0A3C0TMI5-F1
#
_entry.id   AF-A0A3C0TMI5-F1
#
_cell.length_a   1.000
_cell.length_b   1.000
_cell.length_c   1.000
_cell.angle_alpha   90.00
_cell.angle_beta   90.00
_cell.angle_gamma   90.00
#
_symmetry.space_group_name_H-M   'P 1'
#
loop_
_entity.id
_entity.type
_entity.pdbx_description
1 polymer ?
#
loop_
_entity_poly.entity_id
_entity_poly.type
_entity_poly.pdbx_seq_one_letter_code
_entity_poly.pdbx_strand_id
1 'polypeptide(L)'
;EGEVFTGVAAFNHHYASWGAAAGLGSKLGAFVQGSANMIQSYGIPLNIALAVMAVFIVSFAATTVDSATRIQRYVIVELATAYKFKPLQGRQVATVFAVITAFLLAFYDGSGKGALKLWPLFGSVNQLLAGLALLVTTIYLARRKTNIMFTAVPMVFMIIMTGWAMVYNINKYFSEANWLLFGIGLAVFLLELWMILESVIVLKDVYSKEVGLPAAVA
;
A
#
# COMPACT_ATOMS: atom_id res chain seq x y z
N GLU A 1 -14.76 21.79 34.24
CA GLU A 1 -13.38 21.98 34.71
C GLU A 1 -12.48 21.14 33.82
N GLY A 2 -11.47 21.74 33.19
CA GLY A 2 -10.53 21.00 32.33
C GLY A 2 -9.19 20.88 33.04
N GLU A 3 -8.79 19.66 33.40
CA GLU A 3 -7.48 19.40 33.99
C GLU A 3 -6.40 19.40 32.90
N VAL A 4 -5.30 20.13 33.14
CA VAL A 4 -4.13 20.14 32.26
C VAL A 4 -3.16 19.07 32.73
N PHE A 5 -3.04 17.99 31.97
CA PHE A 5 -2.06 16.94 32.24
C PHE A 5 -0.71 17.27 31.58
N THR A 6 0.40 16.97 32.26
CA THR A 6 1.76 17.12 31.71
C THR A 6 2.60 15.86 31.92
N GLY A 7 3.65 15.69 31.11
CA GLY A 7 4.62 14.58 31.24
C GLY A 7 3.98 13.20 31.30
N VAL A 8 4.38 12.40 32.30
CA VAL A 8 3.88 11.03 32.52
C VAL A 8 2.38 11.00 32.78
N ALA A 9 1.81 12.02 33.43
CA ALA A 9 0.37 12.09 33.67
C ALA A 9 -0.42 12.31 32.37
N ALA A 10 0.09 13.14 31.45
CA ALA A 10 -0.51 13.33 30.13
C ALA A 10 -0.45 12.06 29.29
N PHE A 11 0.70 11.37 29.34
CA PHE A 11 0.88 10.08 28.68
C PHE A 11 -0.12 9.05 29.22
N ASN A 12 -0.17 8.87 30.54
CA ASN A 12 -1.08 7.90 31.16
C ASN A 12 -2.56 8.25 30.97
N HIS A 13 -2.91 9.54 30.89
CA HIS A 13 -4.27 9.96 30.58
C HIS A 13 -4.65 9.63 29.12
N HIS A 14 -3.77 9.93 28.17
CA HIS A 14 -4.02 9.65 26.75
C HIS A 14 -4.01 8.14 26.43
N TYR A 15 -3.09 7.40 27.05
CA TYR A 15 -2.93 5.95 26.89
C TYR A 15 -3.57 5.13 28.03
N ALA A 16 -4.55 5.72 28.74
CA ALA A 16 -5.22 5.05 29.87
C ALA A 16 -5.88 3.72 29.46
N SER A 17 -6.31 3.61 28.21
CA SER A 17 -6.74 2.34 27.61
C SER A 17 -6.49 2.34 26.10
N TRP A 18 -6.33 1.14 25.53
CA TRP A 18 -6.27 0.94 24.08
C TRP A 18 -7.51 1.47 23.34
N GLY A 19 -8.66 1.49 24.01
CA GLY A 19 -9.91 2.06 23.47
C GLY A 19 -9.90 3.59 23.41
N ALA A 20 -9.34 4.27 24.42
CA ALA A 20 -9.23 5.74 24.45
C ALA A 20 -8.24 6.28 23.40
N ALA A 21 -7.19 5.51 23.10
CA ALA A 21 -6.23 5.80 22.03
C ALA A 21 -6.72 5.33 20.64
N ALA A 22 -7.88 4.67 20.56
CA ALA A 22 -8.42 4.18 19.30
C ALA A 22 -9.12 5.30 18.50
N GLY A 23 -9.12 5.15 17.17
CA GLY A 23 -9.78 6.08 16.27
C GLY A 23 -8.87 7.18 15.72
N LEU A 24 -9.27 7.70 14.56
CA LEU A 24 -8.45 8.63 13.78
C LEU A 24 -8.21 9.95 14.52
N GLY A 25 -9.25 10.52 15.14
CA GLY A 25 -9.14 11.80 15.87
C GLY A 25 -8.16 11.73 17.06
N SER A 26 -8.23 10.67 17.86
CA SER A 26 -7.33 10.46 19.00
C SER A 26 -5.86 10.32 18.53
N LYS A 27 -5.62 9.55 17.47
CA LYS A 27 -4.29 9.36 16.87
C LYS A 27 -3.73 10.64 16.26
N LEU A 28 -4.55 11.39 15.52
CA LEU A 28 -4.15 12.67 14.94
C LEU A 28 -3.86 13.70 16.02
N GLY A 29 -4.72 13.79 17.04
CA GLY A 29 -4.55 14.68 18.18
C GLY A 29 -3.25 14.39 18.93
N ALA A 30 -2.96 13.12 19.21
CA ALA A 30 -1.72 12.70 19.86
C ALA A 30 -0.47 13.09 19.06
N PHE A 31 -0.50 12.87 17.73
CA PHE A 31 0.62 13.21 16.87
C PHE A 31 0.82 14.73 16.78
N VAL A 32 -0.24 15.50 16.55
CA VAL A 32 -0.16 16.97 16.45
C VAL A 32 0.30 17.56 17.77
N GLN A 33 -0.32 17.18 18.90
CA GLN A 33 0.02 17.71 20.21
C GLN A 33 1.42 17.28 20.65
N GLY A 34 1.79 16.01 20.44
CA GLY A 34 3.12 15.51 20.77
C GLY A 34 4.21 16.22 19.98
N SER A 35 4.02 16.39 18.67
CA SER A 35 4.94 17.12 17.81
C SER A 35 5.03 18.60 18.18
N ALA A 36 3.89 19.23 18.50
CA ALA A 36 3.86 20.64 18.88
C ALA A 36 4.55 20.88 20.24
N ASN A 37 4.37 19.99 21.22
CA ASN A 37 5.08 20.05 22.50
C ASN A 37 6.59 19.90 22.30
N MET A 38 7.02 19.01 21.41
CA MET A 38 8.45 18.86 21.06
C MET A 38 9.00 20.12 20.41
N ILE A 39 8.29 20.69 19.42
CA ILE A 39 8.68 21.92 18.75
C ILE A 39 8.73 23.11 19.72
N GLN A 40 7.81 23.16 20.69
CA GLN A 40 7.80 24.18 21.73
C GLN A 40 9.07 24.17 22.58
N SER A 41 9.67 22.99 22.81
CA SER A 41 10.93 22.88 23.57
C SER A 41 12.10 23.63 22.91
N TYR A 42 12.02 23.88 21.60
CA TYR A 42 13.00 24.68 20.84
C TYR A 42 12.70 26.19 20.82
N GLY A 43 11.70 26.65 21.57
CA GLY A 43 11.35 28.08 21.71
C GLY A 43 10.28 28.59 20.75
N ILE A 44 9.67 27.72 19.93
CA ILE A 44 8.58 28.10 19.02
C ILE A 44 7.25 28.13 19.80
N PRO A 45 6.42 29.19 19.69
CA PRO A 45 5.13 29.23 20.37
C PRO A 45 4.22 28.05 20.01
N LEU A 46 3.56 27.47 21.03
CA LEU A 46 2.73 26.26 20.88
C LEU A 46 1.64 26.42 19.81
N ASN A 47 0.98 27.58 19.74
CA ASN A 47 -0.07 27.85 18.76
C ASN A 47 0.46 27.77 17.32
N ILE A 48 1.69 28.23 17.08
CA ILE A 48 2.34 28.16 15.76
C ILE A 48 2.70 26.70 15.47
N ALA A 49 3.26 25.99 16.44
CA ALA A 49 3.64 24.59 16.29
C ALA A 49 2.43 23.69 15.97
N LEU A 50 1.30 23.88 16.67
CA LEU A 50 0.03 23.18 16.40
C LEU A 50 -0.47 23.45 14.98
N ALA A 51 -0.48 24.72 14.54
CA ALA A 51 -0.92 25.09 13.21
C ALA A 51 -0.04 24.46 12.12
N VAL A 52 1.28 24.54 12.26
CA VAL A 52 2.23 23.96 11.30
C VAL A 52 2.06 22.43 11.22
N MET A 53 1.98 21.74 12.36
CA MET A 53 1.83 20.28 12.36
C MET A 53 0.47 19.81 11.86
N ALA A 54 -0.60 20.57 12.11
CA ALA A 54 -1.92 20.28 11.54
C ALA A 54 -1.91 20.42 10.02
N VAL A 55 -1.35 21.51 9.49
CA VAL A 55 -1.21 21.71 8.03
C VAL A 55 -0.33 20.62 7.43
N PHE A 56 0.78 20.25 8.07
CA PHE A 56 1.66 19.19 7.61
C PHE A 56 0.92 17.86 7.39
N ILE A 57 0.09 17.43 8.34
CA ILE A 57 -0.68 16.18 8.22
C ILE A 57 -1.70 16.27 7.08
N VAL A 58 -2.44 17.38 7.00
CA VAL A 58 -3.46 17.56 5.96
C VAL A 58 -2.79 17.59 4.58
N SER A 59 -1.66 18.28 4.43
CA SER A 59 -0.86 18.30 3.21
C SER A 59 -0.31 16.92 2.86
N PHE A 60 0.22 16.17 3.83
CA PHE A 60 0.70 14.80 3.62
C PHE A 60 -0.41 13.87 3.11
N ALA A 61 -1.59 13.93 3.74
CA ALA A 61 -2.76 13.18 3.30
C ALA A 61 -3.18 13.59 1.88
N ALA A 62 -3.23 14.89 1.59
CA ALA A 62 -3.59 15.42 0.27
C ALA A 62 -2.60 14.96 -0.82
N THR A 63 -1.28 15.06 -0.58
CA THR A 63 -0.25 14.59 -1.52
C THR A 63 -0.33 13.09 -1.77
N THR A 64 -0.63 12.30 -0.73
CA THR A 64 -0.82 10.86 -0.85
C THR A 64 -2.04 10.53 -1.72
N VAL A 65 -3.17 11.21 -1.50
CA VAL A 65 -4.40 11.01 -2.28
C VAL A 65 -4.22 11.45 -3.74
N ASP A 66 -3.55 12.57 -4.00
CA ASP A 66 -3.25 13.02 -5.38
C ASP A 66 -2.38 11.97 -6.10
N SER A 67 -1.31 11.52 -5.46
CA SER A 67 -0.41 10.50 -6.01
C SER A 67 -1.13 9.17 -6.27
N ALA A 68 -1.95 8.71 -5.32
CA ALA A 68 -2.72 7.48 -5.46
C ALA A 68 -3.75 7.57 -6.60
N THR A 69 -4.50 8.67 -6.67
CA THR A 69 -5.49 8.91 -7.73
C THR A 69 -4.81 8.95 -9.10
N ARG A 70 -3.63 9.57 -9.18
CA ARG A 70 -2.82 9.62 -10.39
C ARG A 70 -2.35 8.24 -10.84
N ILE A 71 -1.85 7.41 -9.92
CA ILE A 71 -1.41 6.04 -10.22
C ILE A 71 -2.60 5.18 -10.66
N GLN A 72 -3.71 5.24 -9.93
CA GLN A 72 -4.93 4.50 -10.27
C GLN A 72 -5.44 4.87 -11.67
N ARG A 73 -5.40 6.16 -12.03
CA ARG A 73 -5.71 6.62 -13.38
C ARG A 73 -4.78 6.01 -14.43
N TYR A 74 -3.48 5.92 -14.19
CA TYR A 74 -2.55 5.30 -15.14
C TYR A 74 -2.91 3.84 -15.37
N VAL A 75 -3.17 3.08 -14.30
CA VAL A 75 -3.64 1.69 -14.39
C VAL A 75 -4.94 1.58 -15.19
N ILE A 76 -5.93 2.45 -14.95
CA ILE A 76 -7.21 2.44 -15.69
C ILE A 76 -6.98 2.72 -17.18
N VAL A 77 -6.18 3.72 -17.52
CA VAL A 77 -5.91 4.09 -18.91
C VAL A 77 -5.14 2.99 -19.63
N GLU A 78 -4.14 2.38 -18.98
CA GLU A 78 -3.36 1.26 -19.52
C GLU A 78 -4.26 0.05 -19.80
N LEU A 79 -5.11 -0.35 -18.86
CA LEU A 79 -6.07 -1.45 -19.03
C LEU A 79 -7.09 -1.12 -20.12
N ALA A 80 -7.66 0.09 -20.13
CA ALA A 80 -8.62 0.53 -21.15
C ALA A 80 -7.99 0.55 -22.56
N THR A 81 -6.70 0.83 -22.66
CA THR A 81 -5.97 0.80 -23.93
C THR A 81 -5.70 -0.63 -24.38
N ALA A 82 -5.22 -1.49 -23.46
CA ALA A 82 -4.96 -2.90 -23.72
C ALA A 82 -6.23 -3.66 -24.20
N TYR A 83 -7.37 -3.39 -23.55
CA TYR A 83 -8.67 -4.00 -23.91
C TYR A 83 -9.45 -3.23 -24.99
N LYS A 84 -8.86 -2.18 -25.59
CA LYS A 84 -9.50 -1.33 -26.61
C LYS A 84 -10.84 -0.70 -26.17
N PHE A 85 -11.01 -0.46 -24.87
CA PHE A 85 -12.19 0.18 -24.30
C PHE A 85 -12.08 1.71 -24.35
N LYS A 86 -12.56 2.29 -25.45
CA LYS A 86 -12.43 3.74 -25.77
C LYS A 86 -12.89 4.71 -24.67
N PRO A 87 -14.00 4.47 -23.92
CA PRO A 87 -14.50 5.47 -22.95
C PRO A 87 -13.54 5.79 -21.80
N LEU A 88 -12.72 4.82 -21.34
CA LEU A 88 -11.81 5.01 -20.20
C LEU A 88 -10.37 5.35 -20.60
N GLN A 89 -10.11 5.59 -21.89
CA GLN A 89 -8.79 6.02 -22.36
C GLN A 89 -8.52 7.51 -22.13
N GLY A 90 -9.58 8.31 -21.90
CA GLY A 90 -9.46 9.74 -21.64
C GLY A 90 -9.03 10.05 -20.21
N ARG A 91 -8.04 10.96 -20.05
CA ARG A 91 -7.50 11.37 -18.74
C ARG A 91 -8.58 11.77 -17.73
N GLN A 92 -9.54 12.60 -18.14
CA GLN A 92 -10.57 13.13 -17.25
C GLN A 92 -11.55 12.03 -16.83
N VAL A 93 -12.03 11.22 -17.79
CA VAL A 93 -12.98 10.12 -17.52
C VAL A 93 -12.34 9.06 -16.62
N ALA A 94 -11.09 8.69 -16.87
CA ALA A 94 -10.35 7.74 -16.03
C ALA A 94 -10.12 8.29 -14.60
N THR A 95 -9.88 9.60 -14.46
CA THR A 95 -9.74 10.23 -13.12
C THR A 95 -11.07 10.20 -12.37
N VAL A 96 -12.17 10.58 -13.03
CA VAL A 96 -13.51 10.55 -12.43
C VAL A 96 -13.88 9.12 -12.03
N PHE A 97 -13.58 8.14 -12.88
CA PHE A 97 -13.79 6.73 -12.57
C PHE A 97 -12.97 6.25 -11.37
N ALA A 98 -11.69 6.62 -11.29
CA ALA A 98 -10.84 6.33 -10.13
C ALA A 98 -11.43 6.91 -8.83
N VAL A 99 -11.82 8.19 -8.86
CA VAL A 99 -12.39 8.88 -7.68
C VAL A 99 -13.74 8.28 -7.28
N ILE A 100 -14.62 7.97 -8.22
CA ILE A 100 -15.93 7.37 -7.94
C ILE A 100 -15.76 5.98 -7.33
N THR A 101 -14.88 5.14 -7.88
CA THR A 101 -14.65 3.79 -7.34
C THR A 101 -14.06 3.85 -5.92
N ALA A 102 -13.12 4.76 -5.67
CA ALA A 102 -12.59 5.00 -4.33
C ALA A 102 -13.66 5.54 -3.36
N PHE A 103 -14.52 6.46 -3.81
CA PHE A 103 -15.61 7.01 -3.02
C PHE A 103 -16.63 5.92 -2.62
N LEU A 104 -17.07 5.10 -3.59
CA LEU A 104 -18.00 3.99 -3.34
C LEU A 104 -17.43 3.00 -2.32
N LEU A 105 -16.14 2.67 -2.43
CA LEU A 105 -15.47 1.80 -1.48
C LEU A 105 -15.37 2.42 -0.07
N ALA A 106 -15.03 3.71 0.02
CA ALA A 106 -14.90 4.40 1.30
C ALA A 106 -16.24 4.47 2.07
N PHE A 107 -17.34 4.64 1.35
CA PHE A 107 -18.69 4.78 1.89
C PHE A 107 -19.56 3.52 1.80
N TYR A 108 -19.00 2.37 1.42
CA TYR A 108 -19.74 1.13 1.18
C TYR A 108 -20.65 0.71 2.36
N ASP A 109 -20.21 0.95 3.60
CA ASP A 109 -20.96 0.63 4.82
C ASP A 109 -21.54 1.86 5.54
N GLY A 110 -21.54 3.03 4.88
CA GLY A 110 -22.04 4.29 5.43
C GLY A 110 -21.18 4.91 6.55
N SER A 111 -20.14 4.20 7.04
CA SER A 111 -19.31 4.66 8.15
C SER A 111 -18.11 5.53 7.73
N GLY A 112 -17.84 5.62 6.42
CA GLY A 112 -16.63 6.25 5.88
C GLY A 112 -15.35 5.46 6.16
N LYS A 113 -15.45 4.27 6.77
CA LYS A 113 -14.31 3.39 7.12
C LYS A 113 -14.18 2.20 6.18
N GLY A 114 -14.90 2.18 5.06
CA GLY A 114 -14.87 1.05 4.13
C GLY A 114 -13.46 0.72 3.61
N ALA A 115 -12.61 1.73 3.44
CA ALA A 115 -11.20 1.54 3.07
C ALA A 115 -10.40 0.74 4.12
N LEU A 116 -10.72 0.90 5.42
CA LEU A 116 -10.05 0.17 6.50
C LEU A 116 -10.36 -1.33 6.46
N LYS A 117 -11.46 -1.75 5.81
CA LYS A 117 -11.77 -3.17 5.64
C LYS A 117 -10.74 -3.87 4.75
N LEU A 118 -10.16 -3.17 3.77
CA LEU A 118 -9.12 -3.75 2.90
C LEU A 118 -7.73 -3.79 3.56
N TRP A 119 -7.57 -3.20 4.74
CA TRP A 119 -6.29 -3.15 5.45
C TRP A 119 -5.60 -4.52 5.60
N PRO A 120 -6.30 -5.62 5.92
CA PRO A 120 -5.66 -6.94 6.02
C PRO A 120 -5.01 -7.42 4.71
N LEU A 121 -5.49 -6.96 3.55
CA LEU A 121 -4.93 -7.31 2.24
C LEU A 121 -3.72 -6.44 1.86
N PHE A 122 -3.57 -5.27 2.49
CA PHE A 122 -2.47 -4.34 2.19
C PHE A 122 -1.10 -4.99 2.34
N GLY A 123 -0.91 -5.75 3.42
CA GLY A 123 0.35 -6.47 3.67
C GLY A 123 0.68 -7.45 2.54
N SER A 124 -0.28 -8.30 2.17
CA SER A 124 -0.10 -9.32 1.15
C SER A 124 0.13 -8.75 -0.26
N VAL A 125 -0.62 -7.71 -0.65
CA VAL A 125 -0.43 -7.05 -1.95
C VAL A 125 0.95 -6.38 -2.05
N ASN A 126 1.44 -5.78 -0.96
CA ASN A 126 2.78 -5.18 -0.93
C ASN A 126 3.88 -6.25 -1.05
N GLN A 127 3.69 -7.41 -0.42
CA GLN A 127 4.63 -8.51 -0.54
C GLN A 127 4.65 -9.08 -1.96
N LEU A 128 3.49 -9.15 -2.64
CA LEU A 128 3.41 -9.54 -4.05
C LEU A 128 4.17 -8.54 -4.94
N LEU A 129 4.00 -7.23 -4.73
CA LEU A 129 4.74 -6.19 -5.46
C LEU A 129 6.26 -6.27 -5.21
N ALA A 130 6.67 -6.55 -3.97
CA ALA A 130 8.06 -6.79 -3.64
C ALA A 130 8.60 -8.04 -4.36
N GLY A 131 7.81 -9.11 -4.43
CA GLY A 131 8.12 -10.31 -5.23
C GLY A 131 8.32 -9.98 -6.71
N LEU A 132 7.43 -9.18 -7.29
CA LEU A 132 7.54 -8.74 -8.69
C LEU A 132 8.79 -7.88 -8.92
N ALA A 133 9.10 -6.95 -8.02
CA ALA A 133 10.30 -6.12 -8.13
C ALA A 133 11.58 -6.96 -8.05
N LEU A 134 11.64 -7.93 -7.13
CA LEU A 134 12.76 -8.86 -7.01
C LEU A 134 12.88 -9.77 -8.24
N LEU A 135 11.76 -10.20 -8.82
CA LEU A 135 11.74 -10.96 -10.06
C LEU A 135 12.34 -10.17 -11.22
N VAL A 136 11.84 -8.95 -11.45
CA VAL A 136 12.34 -8.07 -12.51
C VAL A 136 13.84 -7.81 -12.34
N THR A 137 14.29 -7.56 -11.11
CA THR A 137 15.71 -7.36 -10.80
C THR A 137 16.53 -8.63 -11.02
N THR A 138 15.99 -9.80 -10.66
CA THR A 138 16.65 -11.10 -10.88
C THR A 138 16.82 -11.37 -12.38
N ILE A 139 15.79 -11.10 -13.19
CA ILE A 139 15.86 -11.22 -14.65
C ILE A 139 16.89 -10.25 -15.23
N TYR A 140 16.93 -9.01 -14.73
CA TYR A 140 17.92 -8.02 -15.14
C TYR A 140 19.36 -8.51 -14.87
N LEU A 141 19.64 -8.99 -13.66
CA LEU A 141 20.96 -9.52 -13.28
C LEU A 141 21.32 -10.80 -14.07
N ALA A 142 20.33 -11.65 -14.36
CA ALA A 142 20.51 -12.85 -15.17
C ALA A 142 20.93 -12.49 -16.60
N ARG A 143 20.27 -11.53 -17.23
CA ARG A 143 20.64 -11.01 -18.57
C ARG A 143 22.00 -10.33 -18.59
N ARG A 144 22.42 -9.74 -17.48
CA ARG A 144 23.77 -9.19 -17.28
C ARG A 144 24.85 -10.26 -17.03
N LYS A 145 24.47 -11.54 -16.93
CA LYS A 145 25.37 -12.66 -16.57
C LYS A 145 26.09 -12.41 -15.22
N THR A 146 25.41 -11.76 -14.29
CA THR A 146 25.92 -11.47 -12.93
C THR A 146 25.28 -12.39 -11.90
N ASN A 147 25.80 -12.42 -10.67
CA ASN A 147 25.27 -13.30 -9.62
C ASN A 147 23.84 -12.90 -9.23
N ILE A 148 22.87 -13.73 -9.61
CA ILE A 148 21.44 -13.54 -9.34
C ILE A 148 21.04 -13.93 -7.91
N MET A 149 21.91 -14.60 -7.16
CA MET A 149 21.58 -15.20 -5.86
C MET A 149 21.15 -14.13 -4.83
N PHE A 150 21.71 -12.93 -4.92
CA PHE A 150 21.38 -11.79 -4.05
C PHE A 150 19.93 -11.32 -4.17
N THR A 151 19.28 -11.53 -5.32
CA THR A 151 17.88 -11.14 -5.54
C THR A 151 16.96 -12.34 -5.59
N ALA A 152 17.43 -13.47 -6.14
CA ALA A 152 16.65 -14.70 -6.26
C ALA A 152 16.35 -15.35 -4.90
N VAL A 153 17.30 -15.35 -3.95
CA VAL A 153 17.06 -15.94 -2.61
C VAL A 153 16.01 -15.13 -1.85
N PRO A 154 16.11 -13.78 -1.72
CA PRO A 154 15.02 -12.99 -1.14
C PRO A 154 13.70 -13.13 -1.88
N MET A 155 13.72 -13.24 -3.21
CA MET A 155 12.50 -13.43 -4.03
C MET A 155 11.78 -14.72 -3.64
N VAL A 156 12.48 -15.85 -3.62
CA VAL A 156 11.90 -17.15 -3.27
C VAL A 156 11.36 -17.14 -1.85
N PHE A 157 12.12 -16.57 -0.89
CA PHE A 157 11.66 -16.42 0.47
C PHE A 157 10.36 -15.60 0.56
N MET A 158 10.32 -14.44 -0.12
CA MET A 158 9.15 -13.58 -0.14
C MET A 158 7.92 -14.29 -0.73
N ILE A 159 8.08 -15.00 -1.84
CA ILE A 159 6.99 -15.77 -2.47
C ILE A 159 6.46 -16.83 -1.51
N ILE A 160 7.33 -17.62 -0.87
CA ILE A 160 6.88 -18.69 0.05
C ILE A 160 6.13 -18.09 1.24
N MET A 161 6.66 -17.02 1.84
CA MET A 161 6.02 -16.37 2.99
C MET A 161 4.69 -15.71 2.61
N THR A 162 4.61 -15.11 1.42
CA THR A 162 3.38 -14.47 0.93
C THR A 162 2.30 -15.53 0.68
N GLY A 163 2.63 -16.60 -0.05
CA GLY A 163 1.71 -17.68 -0.36
C GLY A 163 1.19 -18.37 0.89
N TRP A 164 2.06 -18.63 1.87
CA TRP A 164 1.64 -19.18 3.16
C TRP A 164 0.68 -18.25 3.91
N ALA A 165 1.02 -16.96 4.01
CA ALA A 165 0.15 -15.97 4.64
C ALA A 165 -1.19 -15.80 3.92
N MET A 166 -1.19 -15.88 2.58
CA MET A 166 -2.40 -15.79 1.76
C MET A 166 -3.33 -16.98 1.97
N VAL A 167 -2.81 -18.20 2.00
CA VAL A 167 -3.62 -19.39 2.31
C VAL A 167 -4.25 -19.27 3.70
N TYR A 168 -3.49 -18.82 4.70
CA TYR A 168 -4.02 -18.58 6.04
C TYR A 168 -5.12 -17.51 6.04
N ASN A 169 -4.89 -16.38 5.38
CA ASN A 169 -5.84 -15.27 5.30
C ASN A 169 -7.13 -15.66 4.55
N ILE A 170 -7.03 -16.38 3.42
CA ILE A 170 -8.19 -16.83 2.64
C ILE A 170 -9.07 -17.77 3.46
N ASN A 171 -8.47 -18.75 4.16
CA ASN A 171 -9.22 -19.64 5.05
C ASN A 171 -9.93 -18.85 6.15
N LYS A 172 -9.24 -17.88 6.76
CA LYS A 172 -9.84 -16.99 7.76
C LYS A 172 -11.02 -16.19 7.19
N TYR A 173 -10.87 -15.57 6.02
CA TYR A 173 -11.93 -14.78 5.39
C TYR A 173 -13.14 -15.63 5.01
N PHE A 174 -12.91 -16.89 4.61
CA PHE A 174 -13.97 -17.84 4.36
C PHE A 174 -14.73 -18.20 5.64
N SER A 175 -14.01 -18.53 6.72
CA SER A 175 -14.62 -18.86 8.02
C SER A 175 -15.38 -17.68 8.65
N GLU A 176 -14.91 -16.45 8.45
CA GLU A 176 -15.56 -15.22 8.93
C GLU A 176 -16.69 -14.72 7.99
N ALA A 177 -17.00 -15.44 6.91
CA ALA A 177 -17.96 -15.05 5.87
C ALA A 177 -17.71 -13.65 5.27
N ASN A 178 -16.45 -13.21 5.24
CA ASN A 178 -16.05 -11.93 4.68
C ASN A 178 -15.78 -12.07 3.17
N TRP A 179 -16.86 -12.10 2.39
CA TRP A 179 -16.82 -12.34 0.94
C TRP A 179 -15.99 -11.31 0.16
N LEU A 180 -15.94 -10.05 0.61
CA LEU A 180 -15.14 -9.01 -0.03
C LEU A 180 -13.64 -9.33 0.06
N LEU A 181 -13.15 -9.62 1.26
CA LEU A 181 -11.73 -9.95 1.48
C LEU A 181 -11.38 -11.31 0.91
N PHE A 182 -12.31 -12.27 0.98
CA PHE A 182 -12.14 -13.58 0.36
C PHE A 182 -11.96 -13.46 -1.15
N GLY A 183 -12.84 -12.71 -1.85
CA GLY A 183 -12.77 -12.56 -3.30
C GLY A 183 -11.50 -11.85 -3.77
N ILE A 184 -11.15 -10.71 -3.16
CA ILE A 184 -9.92 -9.98 -3.49
C ILE A 184 -8.69 -10.82 -3.11
N GLY A 185 -8.72 -11.47 -1.94
CA GLY A 185 -7.64 -12.34 -1.48
C GLY A 185 -7.38 -13.50 -2.44
N LEU A 186 -8.43 -14.16 -2.92
CA LEU A 186 -8.32 -15.22 -3.92
C LEU A 186 -7.72 -14.69 -5.24
N ALA A 187 -8.15 -13.51 -5.70
CA ALA A 187 -7.59 -12.89 -6.90
C ALA A 187 -6.09 -12.59 -6.74
N VAL A 188 -5.67 -12.04 -5.60
CA VAL A 188 -4.25 -11.78 -5.29
C VAL A 188 -3.45 -13.06 -5.23
N PHE A 189 -4.00 -14.13 -4.64
CA PHE A 189 -3.34 -15.44 -4.59
C PHE A 189 -3.18 -16.07 -5.98
N LEU A 190 -4.18 -15.92 -6.86
CA LEU A 190 -4.07 -16.37 -8.25
C LEU A 190 -3.01 -15.57 -9.02
N LEU A 191 -2.91 -14.26 -8.79
CA LEU A 191 -1.84 -13.43 -9.36
C LEU A 191 -0.46 -13.84 -8.84
N GLU A 192 -0.35 -14.25 -7.58
CA GLU A 192 0.88 -14.80 -7.02
C GLU A 192 1.30 -16.09 -7.73
N LEU A 193 0.37 -17.04 -7.91
CA LEU A 193 0.64 -18.27 -8.64
C LEU A 193 1.06 -17.98 -10.09
N TRP A 194 0.39 -17.02 -10.76
CA TRP A 194 0.78 -16.56 -12.08
C TRP A 194 2.21 -16.02 -12.09
N MET A 195 2.57 -15.17 -11.12
CA MET A 195 3.90 -14.58 -11.02
C MET A 195 4.97 -15.65 -10.84
N ILE A 196 4.71 -16.71 -10.06
CA ILE A 196 5.64 -17.85 -9.89
C ILE A 196 5.86 -18.54 -11.23
N LEU A 197 4.79 -18.81 -11.98
CA LEU A 197 4.88 -19.45 -13.29
C LEU A 197 5.70 -18.61 -14.27
N GLU A 198 5.40 -17.31 -14.36
CA GLU A 198 6.14 -16.37 -15.22
C GLU A 198 7.62 -16.31 -14.83
N SER A 199 7.92 -16.32 -13.52
CA SER A 199 9.29 -16.32 -13.02
C SER A 199 10.10 -17.51 -13.52
N VAL A 200 9.52 -18.71 -13.44
CA VAL A 200 10.17 -19.95 -13.87
C VAL A 200 10.34 -19.97 -15.39
N ILE A 201 9.33 -19.55 -16.15
CA ILE A 201 9.36 -19.51 -17.61
C ILE A 201 10.46 -18.56 -18.08
N VAL A 202 10.47 -17.32 -17.58
CA VAL A 202 11.43 -16.31 -18.04
C VAL A 202 12.85 -16.66 -17.65
N LEU A 203 13.09 -17.18 -16.43
CA LEU A 203 14.43 -17.62 -16.04
C LEU A 203 14.91 -18.78 -16.91
N LYS A 204 14.05 -19.75 -17.23
CA LYS A 204 14.39 -20.84 -18.15
C LYS A 204 14.75 -20.32 -19.54
N ASP A 205 13.99 -19.35 -20.06
CA ASP A 205 14.26 -18.76 -21.39
C ASP A 205 15.57 -17.96 -21.42
N VAL A 206 15.88 -17.19 -20.36
CA VAL A 206 17.12 -16.41 -20.25
C VAL A 206 18.37 -17.30 -20.17
N TYR A 207 18.29 -18.48 -19.57
CA TYR A 207 19.40 -19.44 -19.53
C TYR A 207 19.45 -20.37 -20.76
N SER A 208 18.32 -20.59 -21.44
CA SER A 208 18.22 -21.45 -22.62
C SER A 208 18.67 -20.75 -23.91
N LYS A 209 18.36 -19.46 -24.06
CA LYS A 209 18.80 -18.66 -25.20
C LYS A 209 19.92 -17.74 -24.71
N GLU A 210 21.06 -17.66 -25.41
CA GLU A 210 22.09 -16.64 -25.18
C GLU A 210 21.59 -15.22 -25.55
N VAL A 211 20.42 -14.82 -25.07
CA VAL A 211 19.82 -13.52 -25.33
C VAL A 211 20.46 -12.54 -24.36
N GLY A 212 21.57 -11.96 -24.81
CA GLY A 212 22.13 -10.75 -24.21
C GLY A 212 21.13 -9.60 -24.23
N LEU A 213 21.42 -8.55 -23.46
CA LEU A 213 20.58 -7.35 -23.40
C LEU A 213 20.29 -6.82 -24.81
N PRO A 214 19.04 -6.41 -25.13
CA PRO A 214 18.81 -5.59 -26.31
C PRO A 214 19.73 -4.36 -26.24
N ALA A 215 20.34 -4.00 -27.37
CA ALA A 215 21.23 -2.85 -27.46
C ALA A 215 20.53 -1.64 -26.81
N ALA A 216 21.19 -1.04 -25.82
CA ALA A 216 20.66 0.12 -25.11
C ALA A 216 20.24 1.17 -26.15
N VAL A 217 19.00 1.65 -26.05
CA VAL A 217 18.58 2.85 -26.76
C VAL A 217 19.37 3.99 -26.13
N ALA A 218 20.45 4.37 -26.81
CA ALA A 218 21.22 5.57 -26.54
C ALA A 218 20.41 6.82 -26.93
#